data_AF-A0A2V5Y5Y3-F1
#
_entry.id   AF-A0A2V5Y5Y3-F1
#
_cell.length_a   1.000
_cell.length_b   1.000
_cell.length_c   1.000
_cell.angle_alpha   90.00
_cell.angle_beta   90.00
_cell.angle_gamma   90.00
#
_symmetry.space_group_name_H-M   'P 1'
#
loop_
_entity.id
_entity.type
_entity.pdbx_description
1 polymer ?
#
loop_
_entity_poly.entity_id
_entity_poly.type
_entity_poly.pdbx_seq_one_letter_code
_entity_poly.pdbx_strand_id
1 'polypeptide(L)'
;MNEEIKIDSPFEDRIVALLNDDTTEVGRVHLGIVHVFKLSEPKLEKREAMITGLTFLPKEELLARRETMESWSQICLDSLERLLL
;
A
#
# COMPACT_ATOMS: atom_id res chain seq x y z
N MET A 1 -3.32 2.44 11.02
CA MET A 1 -2.68 1.18 10.60
C MET A 1 -3.02 -0.01 11.48
N ASN A 2 -2.81 0.03 12.80
CA ASN A 2 -3.07 -1.13 13.67
C ASN A 2 -4.55 -1.57 13.78
N GLU A 3 -5.47 -0.78 13.23
CA GLU A 3 -6.90 -1.10 13.20
C GLU A 3 -7.23 -2.16 12.15
N GLU A 4 -6.65 -2.05 10.95
CA GLU A 4 -6.96 -2.91 9.80
C GLU A 4 -6.11 -4.19 9.74
N ILE A 5 -4.82 -4.07 10.06
CA ILE A 5 -3.82 -5.13 9.90
C ILE A 5 -2.94 -5.21 11.15
N LYS A 6 -2.57 -6.43 11.55
CA LYS A 6 -1.53 -6.71 12.53
C LYS A 6 -0.27 -7.19 11.82
N ILE A 7 0.86 -6.58 12.15
CA ILE A 7 2.18 -7.05 11.72
C ILE A 7 2.79 -7.86 12.88
N ASP A 8 3.03 -9.16 12.66
CA ASP A 8 3.56 -10.10 13.68
C ASP A 8 5.03 -10.44 13.39
N SER A 9 5.80 -9.41 13.02
CA SER A 9 7.25 -9.47 12.82
C SER A 9 7.89 -8.10 13.06
N PRO A 10 9.20 -8.03 13.34
CA PRO A 10 9.89 -6.75 13.35
C PRO A 10 9.85 -6.09 11.98
N PHE A 11 9.61 -4.79 11.95
CA PHE A 11 9.54 -4.00 10.73
C PHE A 11 10.17 -2.61 10.89
N GLU A 12 10.60 -2.04 9.77
CA GLU A 12 10.95 -0.63 9.64
C GLU A 12 9.81 0.11 8.94
N ASP A 13 9.47 1.31 9.42
CA ASP A 13 8.51 2.23 8.81
C ASP A 13 9.23 3.49 8.34
N ARG A 14 9.01 3.86 7.08
CA ARG A 14 9.58 5.06 6.46
C ARG A 14 8.48 5.82 5.72
N ILE A 15 8.36 7.11 6.00
CA ILE A 15 7.62 8.04 5.13
C ILE A 15 8.48 8.30 3.90
N VAL A 16 7.94 8.04 2.70
CA VAL A 16 8.69 8.12 1.44
C VAL A 16 8.13 9.16 0.47
N ALA A 17 6.85 9.53 0.60
CA ALA A 17 6.22 10.50 -0.28
C ALA A 17 4.96 11.12 0.32
N LEU A 18 4.52 12.22 -0.28
CA LEU A 18 3.16 12.74 -0.19
C LEU A 18 2.44 12.43 -1.51
N LEU A 19 1.19 11.99 -1.43
CA LEU A 19 0.34 11.69 -2.58
C LEU A 19 -0.81 12.70 -2.63
N ASN A 20 -0.83 13.50 -3.68
CA ASN A 20 -1.93 14.41 -4.00
C ASN A 20 -2.47 14.04 -5.38
N ASP A 21 -3.71 13.54 -5.44
CA ASP A 21 -4.35 13.04 -6.66
C ASP A 21 -5.67 13.78 -6.91
N ASP A 22 -5.66 14.74 -7.82
CA ASP A 22 -6.86 15.51 -8.19
C ASP A 22 -7.72 14.83 -9.27
N THR A 23 -7.44 13.58 -9.66
CA THR A 23 -8.14 12.92 -10.77
C THR A 23 -9.55 12.43 -10.41
N THR A 24 -9.82 12.19 -9.12
CA THR A 24 -11.13 11.71 -8.62
C THR A 24 -11.76 12.73 -7.66
N GLU A 25 -13.08 12.70 -7.48
CA GLU A 25 -13.76 13.59 -6.51
C GLU A 25 -13.25 13.39 -5.08
N VAL A 26 -12.99 12.13 -4.71
CA VAL A 26 -12.43 11.77 -3.40
C VAL A 26 -10.98 12.25 -3.28
N GLY A 27 -10.16 12.02 -4.29
CA GLY A 27 -8.74 12.40 -4.27
C GLY A 27 -8.53 13.91 -4.08
N ARG A 28 -9.36 14.74 -4.71
CA ARG A 28 -9.32 16.22 -4.61
C ARG A 28 -9.46 16.78 -3.19
N VAL A 29 -9.95 15.98 -2.25
CA VAL A 29 -10.16 16.40 -0.85
C VAL A 29 -9.28 15.64 0.14
N HIS A 30 -8.37 14.77 -0.34
CA HIS A 30 -7.48 13.98 0.51
C HIS A 30 -6.02 14.17 0.14
N LEU A 31 -5.18 14.38 1.15
CA LEU A 31 -3.72 14.32 1.02
C LEU A 31 -3.22 13.04 1.67
N GLY A 32 -2.59 12.17 0.87
CA GLY A 32 -2.00 10.92 1.33
C GLY A 32 -0.56 11.10 1.81
N ILE A 33 -0.18 10.37 2.86
CA ILE A 33 1.23 10.18 3.26
C ILE A 33 1.56 8.72 2.94
N VAL A 34 2.57 8.51 2.09
CA VAL A 34 2.97 7.17 1.67
C VAL A 34 4.07 6.66 2.60
N HIS A 35 3.78 5.52 3.22
CA HIS A 35 4.71 4.80 4.08
C HIS A 35 5.17 3.50 3.41
N VAL A 36 6.44 3.13 3.59
CA VAL A 36 6.97 1.82 3.23
C VAL A 36 7.30 1.05 4.49
N PHE A 37 6.65 -0.12 4.62
CA PHE A 37 6.90 -1.07 5.70
C PHE A 37 7.79 -2.19 5.19
N LYS A 38 9.00 -2.30 5.75
CA LYS A 38 9.92 -3.39 5.46
C LYS A 38 9.91 -4.38 6.61
N LEU A 39 9.32 -5.54 6.39
CA LEU A 39 9.18 -6.59 7.39
C LEU A 39 10.34 -7.59 7.31
N SER A 40 10.71 -8.13 8.46
CA SER A 40 11.70 -9.22 8.56
C SER A 40 11.14 -10.55 8.07
N GLU A 41 9.84 -10.77 8.27
CA GLU A 41 9.10 -11.97 7.87
C GLU A 41 7.71 -11.59 7.36
N PRO A 42 7.12 -12.34 6.40
CA PRO A 42 5.80 -12.03 5.84
C PRO A 42 4.64 -12.43 6.77
N LYS A 43 4.71 -12.06 8.05
CA LYS A 43 3.71 -12.39 9.08
C LYS A 43 2.74 -11.23 9.28
N LEU A 44 1.57 -11.36 8.67
CA LEU A 44 0.47 -10.39 8.76
C LEU A 44 -0.84 -11.09 9.11
N GLU A 45 -1.69 -10.45 9.92
CA GLU A 45 -3.06 -10.89 10.20
C GLU A 45 -4.04 -9.75 9.91
N LYS A 46 -5.18 -10.06 9.28
CA LYS A 46 -6.27 -9.09 9.12
C LYS A 46 -6.98 -8.87 10.45
N ARG A 47 -7.40 -7.63 10.70
CA ARG A 47 -8.22 -7.26 11.88
C ARG A 47 -9.62 -6.81 11.51
N GLU A 48 -9.87 -6.60 10.22
CA GLU A 48 -11.19 -6.23 9.70
C GLU A 48 -11.83 -7.32 8.86
N ALA A 49 -13.15 -7.46 9.00
CA ALA A 49 -13.94 -8.42 8.25
C ALA A 49 -13.99 -8.08 6.74
N MET A 50 -13.89 -6.80 6.38
CA MET A 50 -13.92 -6.33 5.00
C MET A 50 -12.68 -6.73 4.19
N ILE A 51 -11.56 -7.06 4.85
CA ILE A 51 -10.37 -7.62 4.19
C ILE A 51 -10.68 -9.06 3.81
N THR A 52 -10.98 -9.29 2.53
CA THR A 52 -11.34 -10.60 1.97
C THR A 52 -10.11 -11.45 1.64
N GLY A 53 -8.97 -10.81 1.36
CA GLY A 53 -7.69 -11.48 1.09
C GLY A 53 -6.52 -10.64 1.60
N LEU A 54 -5.50 -11.32 2.14
CA LEU A 54 -4.27 -10.72 2.62
C LEU A 54 -3.09 -11.62 2.18
N THR A 55 -2.27 -11.12 1.27
CA THR A 55 -1.11 -11.86 0.75
C THR A 55 -0.05 -10.89 0.25
N PHE A 56 1.21 -11.33 0.29
CA PHE A 56 2.28 -10.69 -0.47
C PHE A 56 2.26 -11.23 -1.91
N LEU A 57 2.50 -10.36 -2.88
CA LEU A 57 2.61 -10.71 -4.29
C LEU A 57 3.95 -10.21 -4.86
N PRO A 58 4.54 -10.96 -5.81
CA PRO A 58 5.64 -10.46 -6.63
C PRO A 58 5.25 -9.19 -7.40
N LYS A 59 6.25 -8.38 -7.79
CA LYS A 59 6.02 -7.12 -8.53
C LYS A 59 5.27 -7.36 -9.84
N GLU A 60 5.62 -8.42 -10.58
CA GLU A 60 5.04 -8.77 -11.87
C GLU A 60 3.55 -9.08 -11.72
N GLU A 61 3.19 -9.72 -10.62
CA GLU A 61 1.82 -10.05 -10.26
C GLU A 61 1.00 -8.81 -9.88
N LEU A 62 1.63 -7.83 -9.21
CA LEU A 62 0.98 -6.54 -8.93
C LEU A 62 0.73 -5.76 -10.23
N LEU A 63 1.73 -5.72 -11.12
CA LEU A 63 1.62 -5.05 -12.42
C LEU A 63 0.51 -5.66 -13.29
N ALA A 64 0.36 -6.98 -13.30
CA ALA A 64 -0.73 -7.65 -14.02
C ALA A 64 -2.12 -7.28 -13.49
N ARG A 65 -2.23 -6.85 -12.23
CA ARG A 65 -3.49 -6.46 -11.57
C ARG A 65 -3.70 -4.95 -11.52
N ARG A 66 -2.76 -4.15 -12.02
CA ARG A 66 -2.77 -2.68 -11.94
C ARG A 66 -4.13 -2.08 -12.29
N GLU A 67 -4.72 -2.46 -13.42
CA GLU A 67 -5.99 -1.91 -13.92
C GLU A 67 -7.21 -2.23 -13.03
N THR A 68 -7.09 -3.20 -12.12
CA THR A 68 -8.15 -3.57 -11.16
C THR A 68 -8.02 -2.83 -9.83
N MET A 69 -6.90 -2.13 -9.60
CA MET A 69 -6.64 -1.38 -8.38
C MET A 69 -7.26 0.02 -8.43
N GLU A 70 -7.54 0.59 -7.27
CA GLU A 70 -7.95 2.00 -7.14
C GLU A 70 -6.81 2.96 -7.46
N SER A 71 -7.12 4.23 -7.72
CA SER A 71 -6.16 5.20 -8.29
C SER A 71 -4.89 5.38 -7.46
N TRP A 72 -5.01 5.49 -6.13
CA TRP A 72 -3.84 5.67 -5.25
C TRP A 72 -2.92 4.44 -5.24
N SER A 73 -3.50 3.24 -5.28
CA SER A 73 -2.75 1.99 -5.39
C SER A 73 -2.01 1.90 -6.72
N GLN A 74 -2.64 2.32 -7.82
CA GLN A 74 -1.98 2.42 -9.13
C GLN A 74 -0.80 3.40 -9.12
N ILE A 75 -0.99 4.61 -8.57
CA ILE A 75 0.06 5.64 -8.47
C ILE A 75 1.27 5.13 -7.68
N CYS A 76 1.03 4.46 -6.54
CA CYS A 76 2.08 3.85 -5.74
C CYS A 76 2.82 2.75 -6.50
N LEU A 77 2.09 1.89 -7.23
CA LEU A 77 2.69 0.82 -8.03
C LEU A 77 3.54 1.35 -9.18
N ASP A 78 3.07 2.37 -9.90
CA ASP A 78 3.80 3.02 -11.00
C ASP A 78 5.09 3.70 -10.51
N SER A 79 5.07 4.17 -9.27
CA SER A 79 6.22 4.86 -8.64
C SER A 79 7.05 3.92 -7.75
N LEU A 80 6.77 2.61 -7.73
CA LEU A 80 7.29 1.68 -6.72
C LEU A 80 8.82 1.70 -6.63
N GLU A 81 9.52 1.75 -7.77
CA GLU A 81 10.99 1.80 -7.79
C GLU A 81 11.53 3.05 -7.09
N ARG A 82 10.88 4.20 -7.26
CA ARG A 82 11.26 5.45 -6.59
C ARG A 82 10.95 5.40 -5.09
N LEU A 83 9.83 4.79 -4.72
CA LEU A 83 9.40 4.70 -3.32
C LEU A 83 10.28 3.76 -2.48
N LEU A 84 10.97 2.81 -3.12
CA LEU A 84 11.83 1.82 -2.46
C LEU A 84 13.32 2.23 -2.37
N LEU A 85 13.70 3.41 -2.87
CA LEU A 85 15.05 3.97 -2.72
C LEU A 85 15.35 4.32 -1.24
#